data_AF-A0A2G1VKJ4-F1
#
_entry.id   AF-A0A2G1VKJ4-F1
#
_cell.length_a   1.000
_cell.length_b   1.000
_cell.length_c   1.000
_cell.angle_alpha   90.00
_cell.angle_beta   90.00
_cell.angle_gamma   90.00
#
_symmetry.space_group_name_H-M   'P 1'
#
loop_
_entity.id
_entity.type
_entity.pdbx_description
1 polymer ?
#
loop_
_entity_poly.entity_id
_entity_poly.type
_entity_poly.pdbx_seq_one_letter_code
_entity_poly.pdbx_strand_id
1 'polypeptide(L)'
;MNINAEVTSEARDYLVSLLAKQKVPGMAARVYVEKGGTQHAETCLAFCPPGEESPDDVRRDFDDLPLFFEAASVPYLQDMQIGLHGEGNLQTLTIKAPNSKKPAKPPKTFVLSEDCSALRVPSGESVTLPEGASVSITQALGGSFTVNYQGNLYRLSPEVTRQLGFQSDAILFEPPEDGRISDQQCWDAMRLVYDPEIPVNVVSLGLIYELHIDQESHCVRVEMTLTSPGCGMGDIIAGDVRDKLLQVPYVEASKVDIVFDPPWSYDSLDEEARLELGLI
;
A
#
# COMPACT_ATOMS: atom_id res chain seq x y z
N MET A 1 -15.85 1.66 4.92
CA MET A 1 -15.27 1.18 3.65
C MET A 1 -16.39 0.63 2.78
N ASN A 2 -16.37 0.86 1.47
CA ASN A 2 -17.35 0.26 0.55
C ASN A 2 -16.73 -1.01 -0.06
N ILE A 3 -17.49 -2.08 -0.07
CA ILE A 3 -17.17 -3.29 -0.82
C ILE A 3 -18.03 -3.35 -2.08
N ASN A 4 -17.39 -3.64 -3.22
CA ASN A 4 -18.06 -4.02 -4.45
C ASN A 4 -18.07 -5.55 -4.54
N ALA A 5 -19.21 -6.17 -4.26
CA ALA A 5 -19.39 -7.61 -4.28
C ALA A 5 -20.72 -7.94 -4.95
N GLU A 6 -20.75 -9.03 -5.71
CA GLU A 6 -21.95 -9.53 -6.38
C GLU A 6 -22.28 -10.94 -5.86
N VAL A 7 -23.57 -11.22 -5.70
CA VAL A 7 -24.08 -12.54 -5.31
C VAL A 7 -25.16 -12.92 -6.31
N THR A 8 -25.04 -14.07 -6.99
CA THR A 8 -26.09 -14.52 -7.91
C THR A 8 -27.35 -14.91 -7.12
N SER A 9 -28.53 -14.76 -7.74
CA SER A 9 -29.80 -15.09 -7.09
C SER A 9 -29.83 -16.54 -6.59
N GLU A 10 -29.28 -17.51 -7.34
CA GLU A 10 -29.27 -18.91 -6.89
C GLU A 10 -28.35 -19.11 -5.68
N ALA A 11 -27.18 -18.44 -5.67
CA ALA A 11 -26.25 -18.52 -4.56
C ALA A 11 -26.82 -17.87 -3.29
N ARG A 12 -27.54 -16.74 -3.44
CA ARG A 12 -28.25 -16.07 -2.36
C ARG A 12 -29.27 -17.00 -1.73
N ASP A 13 -30.20 -17.53 -2.53
CA ASP A 13 -31.28 -18.39 -2.05
C ASP A 13 -30.72 -19.65 -1.36
N TYR A 14 -29.66 -20.23 -1.92
CA TYR A 14 -28.96 -21.35 -1.31
C TYR A 14 -28.35 -21.00 0.05
N LEU A 15 -27.62 -19.88 0.15
CA LEU A 15 -27.02 -19.41 1.40
C LEU A 15 -28.08 -19.11 2.45
N VAL A 16 -29.15 -18.40 2.11
CA VAL A 16 -30.29 -18.14 3.02
C VAL A 16 -30.85 -19.45 3.56
N SER A 17 -31.07 -20.44 2.70
CA SER A 17 -31.56 -21.76 3.12
C SER A 17 -30.60 -22.47 4.09
N LEU A 18 -29.30 -22.23 3.94
CA LEU A 18 -28.23 -22.87 4.68
C LEU A 18 -28.00 -22.19 6.03
N LEU A 19 -28.18 -20.86 6.12
CA LEU A 19 -28.25 -20.10 7.37
C LEU A 19 -29.49 -20.48 8.18
N ALA A 20 -30.66 -20.60 7.53
CA ALA A 20 -31.90 -21.01 8.20
C ALA A 20 -31.80 -22.40 8.86
N LYS A 21 -31.05 -23.33 8.26
CA LYS A 21 -30.78 -24.66 8.81
C LYS A 21 -29.97 -24.64 10.11
N GLN A 22 -29.23 -23.56 10.40
CA GLN A 22 -28.50 -23.42 11.66
C GLN A 22 -29.44 -23.19 12.85
N LYS A 23 -30.73 -22.86 12.61
CA LYS A 23 -31.76 -22.65 13.64
C LYS A 23 -31.38 -21.59 14.70
N VAL A 24 -30.55 -20.62 14.32
CA VAL A 24 -30.19 -19.47 15.15
C VAL A 24 -30.83 -18.22 14.55
N PRO A 25 -31.72 -17.51 15.28
CA PRO A 25 -32.31 -16.26 14.80
C PRO A 25 -31.22 -15.21 14.53
N GLY A 26 -31.27 -14.53 13.39
CA GLY A 26 -30.28 -13.50 13.03
C GLY A 26 -28.93 -14.04 12.54
N MET A 27 -28.84 -15.35 12.25
CA MET A 27 -27.65 -15.96 11.65
C MET A 27 -27.29 -15.28 10.32
N ALA A 28 -26.03 -14.89 10.17
CA ALA A 28 -25.45 -14.31 8.97
C ALA A 28 -24.28 -15.16 8.46
N ALA A 29 -23.63 -14.72 7.38
CA ALA A 29 -22.33 -15.24 6.98
C ALA A 29 -21.28 -14.14 6.97
N ARG A 30 -20.04 -14.51 7.32
CA ARG A 30 -18.87 -13.63 7.33
C ARG A 30 -17.88 -14.10 6.27
N VAL A 31 -17.45 -13.20 5.40
CA VAL A 31 -16.47 -13.44 4.34
C VAL A 31 -15.14 -12.80 4.72
N TYR A 32 -14.06 -13.53 4.55
CA TYR A 32 -12.70 -13.08 4.83
C TYR A 32 -11.69 -13.75 3.89
N VAL A 33 -10.47 -13.23 3.84
CA VAL A 33 -9.38 -13.77 3.02
C VAL A 33 -8.24 -14.16 3.94
N GLU A 34 -7.92 -15.44 4.00
CA GLU A 34 -6.71 -15.91 4.66
C GLU A 34 -5.51 -15.64 3.78
N LYS A 35 -4.42 -15.12 4.36
CA LYS A 35 -3.15 -14.82 3.66
C LYS A 35 -3.35 -13.95 2.40
N GLY A 36 -4.25 -12.97 2.48
CA GLY A 36 -4.55 -12.05 1.39
C GLY A 36 -3.29 -11.41 0.79
N GLY A 37 -3.25 -11.34 -0.53
CA GLY A 37 -2.12 -10.79 -1.29
C GLY A 37 -0.91 -11.71 -1.42
N THR A 38 -1.08 -12.98 -1.08
CA THR A 38 -0.08 -14.03 -1.34
C THR A 38 -0.61 -15.06 -2.34
N GLN A 39 0.27 -15.87 -2.93
CA GLN A 39 -0.15 -16.97 -3.81
C GLN A 39 -1.00 -18.03 -3.07
N HIS A 40 -0.91 -18.07 -1.74
CA HIS A 40 -1.67 -18.94 -0.85
C HIS A 40 -2.96 -18.30 -0.34
N ALA A 41 -3.40 -17.17 -0.91
CA ALA A 41 -4.62 -16.53 -0.46
C ALA A 41 -5.83 -17.44 -0.70
N GLU A 42 -6.69 -17.56 0.31
CA GLU A 42 -7.93 -18.33 0.28
C GLU A 42 -9.09 -17.44 0.70
N THR A 43 -10.15 -17.43 -0.10
CA THR A 43 -11.38 -16.71 0.26
C THR A 43 -12.32 -17.65 0.98
N CYS A 44 -12.66 -17.29 2.21
CA CYS A 44 -13.42 -18.12 3.12
C CYS A 44 -14.78 -17.48 3.41
N LEU A 45 -15.77 -18.33 3.65
CA LEU A 45 -17.09 -17.95 4.13
C LEU A 45 -17.41 -18.80 5.36
N ALA A 46 -17.70 -18.14 6.47
CA ALA A 46 -18.05 -18.77 7.74
C ALA A 46 -19.45 -18.33 8.19
N PHE A 47 -20.12 -19.14 9.01
CA PHE A 47 -21.33 -18.71 9.71
C PHE A 47 -20.97 -17.67 10.76
N CYS A 48 -21.81 -16.65 10.88
CA CYS A 48 -21.66 -15.56 11.82
C CYS A 48 -22.95 -15.47 12.67
N PRO A 49 -22.98 -16.07 13.86
CA PRO A 49 -24.05 -15.85 14.81
C PRO A 49 -24.18 -14.36 15.18
N PRO A 50 -25.38 -13.88 15.56
CA PRO A 50 -25.58 -12.48 15.90
C PRO A 50 -24.71 -12.08 17.11
N GLY A 51 -23.93 -11.01 16.96
CA GLY A 51 -23.01 -10.48 17.97
C GLY A 51 -21.59 -11.06 17.90
N GLU A 52 -21.31 -11.98 16.98
CA GLU A 52 -19.96 -12.49 16.71
C GLU A 52 -19.26 -11.75 15.56
N GLU A 53 -19.95 -10.82 14.89
CA GLU A 53 -19.32 -9.90 13.95
C GLU A 53 -18.31 -8.98 14.64
N SER A 54 -17.26 -8.58 13.90
CA SER A 54 -16.36 -7.54 14.40
C SER A 54 -17.02 -6.16 14.26
N PRO A 55 -16.80 -5.21 15.19
CA PRO A 55 -17.32 -3.85 15.07
C PRO A 55 -16.91 -3.12 13.79
N ASP A 56 -15.75 -3.50 13.23
CA ASP A 56 -15.19 -2.90 12.01
C ASP A 56 -15.63 -3.62 10.73
N ASP A 57 -16.33 -4.76 10.84
CA ASP A 57 -16.77 -5.51 9.67
C ASP A 57 -17.71 -4.66 8.81
N VAL A 58 -17.52 -4.73 7.49
CA VAL A 58 -18.40 -4.06 6.55
C VAL A 58 -19.61 -4.95 6.33
N ARG A 59 -20.79 -4.49 6.75
CA ARG A 59 -22.05 -5.18 6.45
C ARG A 59 -22.57 -4.79 5.07
N ARG A 60 -22.95 -5.79 4.28
CA ARG A 60 -23.78 -5.62 3.07
C ARG A 60 -24.90 -6.65 3.06
N ASP A 61 -26.09 -6.17 2.77
CA ASP A 61 -27.27 -7.00 2.65
C ASP A 61 -27.56 -7.21 1.15
N PHE A 62 -27.68 -8.47 0.75
CA PHE A 62 -28.07 -8.90 -0.60
C PHE A 62 -29.51 -9.41 -0.52
N ASP A 63 -30.45 -8.47 -0.56
CA ASP A 63 -31.86 -8.68 -0.23
C ASP A 63 -32.06 -9.20 1.20
N ASP A 64 -32.40 -10.47 1.37
CA ASP A 64 -32.63 -11.15 2.64
C ASP A 64 -31.40 -11.88 3.19
N LEU A 65 -30.26 -11.80 2.47
CA LEU A 65 -28.99 -12.37 2.88
C LEU A 65 -28.06 -11.31 3.50
N PRO A 66 -27.92 -11.26 4.84
CA PRO A 66 -26.92 -10.42 5.48
C PRO A 66 -25.52 -11.05 5.37
N LEU A 67 -24.57 -10.32 4.76
CA LEU A 67 -23.16 -10.69 4.72
C LEU A 67 -22.31 -9.65 5.45
N PHE A 68 -21.40 -10.15 6.30
CA PHE A 68 -20.34 -9.37 6.91
C PHE A 68 -19.04 -9.63 6.17
N PHE A 69 -18.27 -8.57 5.94
CA PHE A 69 -16.96 -8.65 5.32
C PHE A 69 -15.92 -8.18 6.31
N GLU A 70 -14.94 -9.03 6.60
CA GLU A 70 -13.88 -8.68 7.52
C GLU A 70 -13.14 -7.43 7.04
N ALA A 71 -13.01 -6.43 7.92
CA ALA A 71 -12.42 -5.13 7.57
C ALA A 71 -11.05 -5.25 6.89
N ALA A 72 -10.17 -6.09 7.43
CA ALA A 72 -8.84 -6.37 6.89
C ALA A 72 -8.89 -7.14 5.56
N SER A 73 -10.00 -7.80 5.24
CA SER A 73 -10.19 -8.56 4.01
C SER A 73 -10.82 -7.73 2.87
N VAL A 74 -11.54 -6.65 3.18
CA VAL A 74 -12.25 -5.80 2.20
C VAL A 74 -11.41 -5.38 0.99
N PRO A 75 -10.12 -5.00 1.13
CA PRO A 75 -9.28 -4.62 -0.02
C PRO A 75 -9.03 -5.77 -1.01
N TYR A 76 -8.98 -7.00 -0.50
CA TYR A 76 -8.76 -8.21 -1.31
C TYR A 76 -10.05 -8.75 -1.95
N LEU A 77 -11.21 -8.32 -1.43
CA LEU A 77 -12.54 -8.78 -1.83
C LEU A 77 -13.23 -7.84 -2.83
N GLN A 78 -12.53 -6.81 -3.33
CA GLN A 78 -13.09 -5.97 -4.38
C GLN A 78 -13.39 -6.80 -5.63
N ASP A 79 -14.57 -6.56 -6.21
CA ASP A 79 -15.11 -7.25 -7.38
C ASP A 79 -15.28 -8.77 -7.15
N MET A 80 -15.48 -9.17 -5.90
CA MET A 80 -15.76 -10.57 -5.60
C MET A 80 -17.16 -10.98 -6.08
N GLN A 81 -17.30 -12.24 -6.46
CA GLN A 81 -18.55 -12.84 -6.89
C GLN A 81 -18.81 -14.12 -6.13
N ILE A 82 -20.00 -14.26 -5.56
CA ILE A 82 -20.50 -15.51 -5.00
C ILE A 82 -21.53 -16.07 -5.98
N GLY A 83 -21.24 -17.24 -6.51
CA GLY A 83 -22.12 -17.96 -7.42
C GLY A 83 -22.33 -19.39 -6.96
N LEU A 84 -23.07 -20.13 -7.77
CA LEU A 84 -23.38 -21.53 -7.52
C LEU A 84 -23.17 -22.30 -8.81
N HIS A 85 -22.45 -23.42 -8.74
CA HIS A 85 -22.11 -24.24 -9.90
C HIS A 85 -22.48 -25.70 -9.64
N GLY A 86 -23.13 -26.33 -10.63
CA GLY A 86 -23.52 -27.74 -10.59
C GLY A 86 -24.78 -28.04 -11.39
N GLU A 87 -24.91 -29.28 -11.85
CA GLU A 87 -26.11 -29.83 -12.50
C GLU A 87 -26.72 -30.93 -11.60
N GLY A 88 -28.04 -30.90 -11.38
CA GLY A 88 -28.75 -31.91 -10.60
C GLY A 88 -28.68 -31.73 -9.08
N ASN A 89 -28.48 -32.83 -8.32
CA ASN A 89 -28.52 -32.84 -6.84
C ASN A 89 -27.22 -32.40 -6.15
N LEU A 90 -26.15 -32.10 -6.89
CA LEU A 90 -24.87 -31.67 -6.33
C LEU A 90 -24.61 -30.21 -6.74
N GLN A 91 -24.92 -29.29 -5.82
CA GLN A 91 -24.70 -27.86 -5.98
C GLN A 91 -23.50 -27.43 -5.14
N THR A 92 -22.55 -26.73 -5.75
CA THR A 92 -21.35 -26.25 -5.05
C THR A 92 -21.32 -24.73 -5.07
N LEU A 93 -21.24 -24.12 -3.88
CA LEU A 93 -21.02 -22.68 -3.76
C LEU A 93 -19.64 -22.32 -4.29
N THR A 94 -19.55 -21.34 -5.17
CA THR A 94 -18.30 -20.87 -5.76
C THR A 94 -18.07 -19.43 -5.34
N ILE A 95 -16.91 -19.14 -4.75
CA ILE A 95 -16.50 -17.78 -4.44
C ILE A 95 -15.32 -17.42 -5.33
N LYS A 96 -15.47 -16.37 -6.12
CA LYS A 96 -14.42 -15.81 -6.96
C LYS A 96 -14.02 -14.46 -6.40
N ALA A 97 -12.79 -14.32 -5.91
CA ALA A 97 -12.22 -13.05 -5.49
C ALA A 97 -10.99 -12.75 -6.35
N PRO A 98 -11.14 -12.02 -7.47
CA PRO A 98 -10.06 -11.84 -8.46
C PRO A 98 -8.86 -11.08 -7.90
N ASN A 99 -9.05 -10.34 -6.81
CA ASN A 99 -8.03 -9.55 -6.14
C ASN A 99 -7.46 -10.23 -4.88
N SER A 100 -7.93 -11.42 -4.51
CA SER A 100 -7.53 -12.11 -3.27
C SER A 100 -6.02 -12.39 -3.17
N LYS A 101 -5.39 -12.71 -4.31
CA LYS A 101 -3.96 -13.02 -4.42
C LYS A 101 -3.10 -11.82 -4.82
N LYS A 102 -3.72 -10.68 -5.15
CA LYS A 102 -2.98 -9.47 -5.51
C LYS A 102 -2.48 -8.80 -4.23
N PRO A 103 -1.20 -8.40 -4.15
CA PRO A 103 -0.69 -7.65 -3.01
C PRO A 103 -1.56 -6.41 -2.77
N ALA A 104 -2.35 -6.45 -1.71
CA ALA A 104 -3.15 -5.32 -1.26
C ALA A 104 -3.04 -5.29 0.25
N LYS A 105 -1.95 -4.72 0.81
CA LYS A 105 -1.85 -4.55 2.27
C LYS A 105 -3.12 -3.84 2.74
N PRO A 106 -3.99 -4.45 3.58
CA PRO A 106 -5.18 -3.75 3.99
C PRO A 106 -4.73 -2.53 4.78
N PRO A 107 -5.18 -1.34 4.39
CA PRO A 107 -4.58 -0.15 4.91
C PRO A 107 -4.96 -0.06 6.38
N LYS A 108 -3.95 -0.12 7.26
CA LYS A 108 -4.13 0.12 8.69
C LYS A 108 -4.82 1.47 8.81
N THR A 109 -6.07 1.44 9.25
CA THR A 109 -6.92 2.63 9.35
C THR A 109 -6.73 3.22 10.74
N PHE A 110 -6.57 4.54 10.81
CA PHE A 110 -6.42 5.24 12.07
C PHE A 110 -7.08 6.62 11.98
N VAL A 111 -7.39 7.17 13.15
CA VAL A 111 -7.97 8.51 13.27
C VAL A 111 -6.84 9.47 13.62
N LEU A 112 -6.75 10.59 12.89
CA LEU A 112 -5.79 11.64 13.21
C LEU A 112 -6.11 12.25 14.59
N SER A 113 -5.13 12.30 15.48
CA SER A 113 -5.26 12.88 16.82
C SER A 113 -5.14 14.40 16.84
N GLU A 114 -4.72 15.00 15.73
CA GLU A 114 -4.55 16.45 15.54
C GLU A 114 -4.54 16.80 14.04
N ASP A 115 -4.60 18.09 13.72
CA ASP A 115 -4.45 18.59 12.36
C ASP A 115 -3.04 18.27 11.83
N CYS A 116 -2.97 17.55 10.71
CA CYS A 116 -1.71 17.10 10.13
C CYS A 116 -1.44 17.80 8.80
N SER A 117 -0.22 18.35 8.65
CA SER A 117 0.26 18.84 7.34
C SER A 117 0.58 17.65 6.43
N ALA A 118 0.09 17.71 5.19
CA ALA A 118 0.29 16.68 4.18
C ALA A 118 0.52 17.30 2.79
N LEU A 119 0.99 16.48 1.85
CA LEU A 119 1.10 16.84 0.44
C LEU A 119 0.15 15.98 -0.39
N ARG A 120 -0.67 16.60 -1.23
CA ARG A 120 -1.59 15.89 -2.11
C ARG A 120 -0.84 15.21 -3.26
N VAL A 121 -1.00 13.90 -3.39
CA VAL A 121 -0.38 13.11 -4.45
C VAL A 121 -1.36 13.02 -5.65
N PRO A 122 -0.92 13.27 -6.90
CA PRO A 122 0.45 13.52 -7.36
C PRO A 122 0.85 15.02 -7.45
N SER A 123 -0.06 15.94 -7.12
CA SER A 123 0.12 17.38 -7.34
C SER A 123 1.24 18.06 -6.54
N GLY A 124 1.62 17.51 -5.39
CA GLY A 124 2.53 18.16 -4.44
C GLY A 124 1.92 19.33 -3.64
N GLU A 125 0.63 19.64 -3.81
CA GLU A 125 -0.05 20.74 -3.11
C GLU A 125 -0.08 20.49 -1.60
N SER A 126 0.29 21.50 -0.80
CA SER A 126 0.22 21.43 0.65
C SER A 126 -1.23 21.53 1.13
N VAL A 127 -1.65 20.55 1.94
CA VAL A 127 -3.02 20.41 2.46
C VAL A 127 -2.94 20.05 3.94
N THR A 128 -3.88 20.58 4.74
CA THR A 128 -4.06 20.17 6.13
C THR A 128 -5.17 19.13 6.21
N LEU A 129 -4.85 17.94 6.74
CA LEU A 129 -5.83 16.93 7.10
C LEU A 129 -6.35 17.22 8.51
N PRO A 130 -7.68 17.30 8.71
CA PRO A 130 -8.23 17.73 10.00
C PRO A 130 -8.11 16.64 11.08
N GLU A 131 -8.01 17.07 12.34
CA GLU A 131 -8.21 16.23 13.51
C GLU A 131 -9.52 15.42 13.38
N GLY A 132 -9.50 14.15 13.78
CA GLY A 132 -10.65 13.26 13.66
C GLY A 132 -10.85 12.67 12.26
N ALA A 133 -10.02 13.02 11.28
CA ALA A 133 -10.03 12.37 9.97
C ALA A 133 -9.69 10.88 10.10
N SER A 134 -10.60 10.01 9.64
CA SER A 134 -10.31 8.58 9.46
C SER A 134 -9.52 8.42 8.16
N VAL A 135 -8.24 8.04 8.28
CA VAL A 135 -7.34 7.84 7.15
C VAL A 135 -6.87 6.40 7.11
N SER A 136 -6.53 5.90 5.92
CA SER A 136 -6.04 4.54 5.76
C SER A 136 -4.66 4.54 5.11
N ILE A 137 -3.69 3.85 5.71
CA ILE A 137 -2.30 3.81 5.23
C ILE A 137 -2.22 2.98 3.95
N THR A 138 -2.05 3.63 2.80
CA THR A 138 -1.82 2.93 1.53
C THR A 138 -0.37 2.52 1.36
N GLN A 139 0.56 3.30 1.91
CA GLN A 139 1.99 3.01 1.91
C GLN A 139 2.63 3.49 3.22
N ALA A 140 3.51 2.68 3.80
CA ALA A 140 4.36 3.04 4.92
C ALA A 140 5.80 2.64 4.57
N LEU A 141 6.49 3.49 3.83
CA LEU A 141 7.77 3.18 3.20
C LEU A 141 8.73 4.36 3.40
N GLY A 142 9.98 4.08 3.81
CA GLY A 142 11.03 5.10 3.88
C GLY A 142 10.92 6.14 5.00
N GLY A 143 9.92 6.05 5.88
CA GLY A 143 9.68 7.02 6.96
C GLY A 143 8.48 7.93 6.73
N SER A 144 8.14 8.15 5.47
CA SER A 144 6.91 8.82 5.04
C SER A 144 5.76 7.84 4.89
N PHE A 145 4.53 8.31 5.12
CA PHE A 145 3.34 7.48 4.94
C PHE A 145 2.48 8.13 3.86
N THR A 146 2.02 7.34 2.90
CA THR A 146 0.93 7.76 2.01
C THR A 146 -0.36 7.24 2.60
N VAL A 147 -1.32 8.14 2.81
CA VAL A 147 -2.62 7.83 3.37
C VAL A 147 -3.73 8.17 2.38
N ASN A 148 -4.77 7.35 2.36
CA ASN A 148 -6.01 7.67 1.68
C ASN A 148 -6.95 8.39 2.65
N TYR A 149 -7.43 9.56 2.24
CA TYR A 149 -8.50 10.29 2.91
C TYR A 149 -9.53 10.74 1.87
N GLN A 150 -10.78 10.33 2.06
CA GLN A 150 -11.90 10.65 1.16
C GLN A 150 -11.61 10.33 -0.32
N GLY A 151 -10.90 9.23 -0.60
CA GLY A 151 -10.57 8.82 -1.97
C GLY A 151 -9.41 9.58 -2.61
N ASN A 152 -8.74 10.47 -1.88
CA ASN A 152 -7.55 11.17 -2.32
C ASN A 152 -6.32 10.67 -1.54
N LEU A 153 -5.15 10.70 -2.19
CA LEU A 153 -3.88 10.30 -1.59
C LEU A 153 -3.14 11.51 -1.04
N TYR A 154 -2.60 11.35 0.17
CA TYR A 154 -1.84 12.38 0.86
C TYR A 154 -0.57 11.77 1.45
N ARG A 155 0.58 12.40 1.17
CA ARG A 155 1.87 12.04 1.76
C ARG A 155 2.05 12.81 3.07
N LEU A 156 2.27 12.07 4.15
CA LEU A 156 2.68 12.55 5.47
C LEU A 156 4.21 12.47 5.57
N SER A 157 4.85 13.56 6.00
CA SER A 157 6.31 13.59 6.17
C SER A 157 6.75 12.70 7.35
N PRO A 158 8.03 12.29 7.40
CA PRO A 158 8.58 11.55 8.55
C PRO A 158 8.37 12.23 9.92
N GLU A 159 8.32 13.56 9.98
CA GLU A 159 8.06 14.31 11.22
C GLU A 159 6.63 14.08 11.70
N VAL A 160 5.66 14.18 10.79
CA VAL A 160 4.23 14.00 11.09
C VAL A 160 3.95 12.54 11.47
N THR A 161 4.55 11.58 10.76
CA THR A 161 4.36 10.15 11.06
C THR A 161 4.91 9.79 12.44
N ARG A 162 6.07 10.34 12.82
CA ARG A 162 6.63 10.22 14.18
C ARG A 162 5.70 10.80 15.25
N GLN A 163 5.10 11.97 15.02
CA GLN A 163 4.14 12.59 15.95
C GLN A 163 2.91 11.71 16.16
N LEU A 164 2.43 11.06 15.09
CA LEU A 164 1.32 10.12 15.12
C LEU A 164 1.67 8.76 15.76
N GLY A 165 2.88 8.61 16.31
CA GLY A 165 3.32 7.39 16.98
C GLY A 165 3.72 6.25 16.05
N PHE A 166 3.83 6.52 14.74
CA PHE A 166 4.40 5.56 13.81
C PHE A 166 5.92 5.63 13.89
N GLN A 167 6.53 4.49 14.23
CA GLN A 167 7.97 4.33 14.11
C GLN A 167 8.25 3.78 12.72
N SER A 168 8.99 4.53 11.92
CA SER A 168 9.65 3.95 10.77
C SER A 168 10.90 3.23 11.25
N ASP A 169 11.14 2.03 10.75
CA ASP A 169 12.41 1.35 10.95
C ASP A 169 13.52 2.25 10.35
N ALA A 170 14.22 2.98 11.21
CA ALA A 170 15.39 3.73 10.82
C ALA A 170 16.49 2.71 10.56
N ILE A 171 16.87 2.55 9.29
CA ILE A 171 18.02 1.71 8.97
C ILE A 171 19.27 2.44 9.47
N LEU A 172 19.96 1.81 10.42
CA LEU A 172 21.27 2.24 10.89
C LEU A 172 22.32 1.60 10.00
N PHE A 173 23.03 2.43 9.23
CA PHE A 173 24.21 2.00 8.50
C PHE A 173 25.39 1.92 9.46
N GLU A 174 26.03 0.75 9.55
CA GLU A 174 27.27 0.60 10.30
C GLU A 174 28.39 1.38 9.59
N PRO A 175 29.13 2.27 10.28
CA PRO A 175 30.24 2.99 9.67
C PRO A 175 31.31 2.02 9.15
N PRO A 176 31.67 2.09 7.86
CA PRO A 176 32.78 1.31 7.31
C PRO A 176 34.07 1.51 8.10
N GLU A 177 34.82 0.42 8.32
CA GLU A 177 36.08 0.42 9.09
C GLU A 177 37.19 1.25 8.41
N ASP A 178 37.12 1.41 7.09
CA ASP A 178 38.09 2.14 6.28
C ASP A 178 37.90 3.66 6.32
N GLY A 179 36.85 4.15 7.00
CA GLY A 179 36.56 5.58 7.14
C GLY A 179 36.04 6.24 5.87
N ARG A 180 35.61 5.45 4.87
CA ARG A 180 35.18 5.94 3.56
C ARG A 180 33.66 5.82 3.40
N ILE A 181 33.09 6.69 2.58
CA ILE A 181 31.68 6.57 2.18
C ILE A 181 31.51 5.28 1.37
N SER A 182 30.58 4.42 1.75
CA SER A 182 30.29 3.18 1.05
C SER A 182 29.30 3.39 -0.10
N ASP A 183 29.71 3.03 -1.32
CA ASP A 183 28.84 3.03 -2.51
C ASP A 183 27.58 2.19 -2.30
N GLN A 184 27.75 0.97 -1.77
CA GLN A 184 26.63 0.08 -1.48
C GLN A 184 25.64 0.69 -0.49
N GLN A 185 26.12 1.36 0.56
CA GLN A 185 25.24 2.01 1.55
C GLN A 185 24.49 3.20 0.95
N CYS A 186 25.09 3.94 0.01
CA CYS A 186 24.39 4.98 -0.75
C CYS A 186 23.24 4.39 -1.59
N TRP A 187 23.48 3.29 -2.31
CA TRP A 187 22.43 2.59 -3.05
C TRP A 187 21.32 2.05 -2.14
N ASP A 188 21.69 1.45 -1.01
CA ASP A 188 20.73 0.95 -0.02
C ASP A 188 19.91 2.09 0.59
N ALA A 189 20.51 3.24 0.86
CA ALA A 189 19.80 4.43 1.32
C ALA A 189 18.78 4.94 0.29
N MET A 190 19.16 4.97 -1.00
CA MET A 190 18.26 5.37 -2.09
C MET A 190 17.11 4.38 -2.30
N ARG A 191 17.32 3.07 -2.07
CA ARG A 191 16.25 2.06 -2.09
C ARG A 191 15.17 2.29 -1.04
N LEU A 192 15.45 3.10 -0.01
CA LEU A 192 14.45 3.47 1.00
C LEU A 192 13.56 4.62 0.56
N VAL A 193 13.82 5.23 -0.59
CA VAL A 193 12.99 6.30 -1.15
C VAL A 193 12.03 5.69 -2.16
N TYR A 194 10.74 5.94 -1.96
CA TYR A 194 9.67 5.40 -2.77
C TYR A 194 8.90 6.50 -3.46
N ASP A 195 8.48 6.22 -4.69
CA ASP A 195 7.56 7.09 -5.39
C ASP A 195 6.17 7.04 -4.69
N PRO A 196 5.57 8.18 -4.35
CA PRO A 196 4.29 8.23 -3.63
C PRO A 196 3.09 7.85 -4.51
N GLU A 197 3.22 7.93 -5.82
CA GLU A 197 2.20 7.55 -6.80
C GLU A 197 2.36 6.09 -7.23
N ILE A 198 3.60 5.66 -7.44
CA ILE A 198 3.96 4.30 -7.85
C ILE A 198 4.65 3.60 -6.67
N PRO A 199 4.09 2.52 -6.08
CA PRO A 199 4.56 1.89 -4.84
C PRO A 199 5.91 1.14 -4.95
N VAL A 200 6.87 1.67 -5.70
CA VAL A 200 8.18 1.09 -5.99
C VAL A 200 9.27 2.09 -5.62
N ASN A 201 10.42 1.59 -5.17
CA ASN A 201 11.54 2.46 -4.80
C ASN A 201 12.21 3.10 -6.02
N VAL A 202 12.85 4.26 -5.84
CA VAL A 202 13.43 5.05 -6.94
C VAL A 202 14.57 4.33 -7.68
N VAL A 203 15.26 3.40 -7.02
CA VAL A 203 16.32 2.59 -7.64
C VAL A 203 15.71 1.52 -8.54
N SER A 204 14.72 0.78 -8.04
CA SER A 204 14.01 -0.26 -8.80
C SER A 204 13.15 0.30 -9.92
N LEU A 205 12.65 1.53 -9.77
CA LEU A 205 12.03 2.28 -10.85
C LEU A 205 13.04 2.70 -11.93
N GLY A 206 14.34 2.62 -11.68
CA GLY A 206 15.36 3.07 -12.60
C GLY A 206 15.42 4.59 -12.74
N LEU A 207 15.08 5.33 -11.68
CA LEU A 207 15.13 6.80 -11.68
C LEU A 207 16.53 7.33 -11.41
N ILE A 208 17.40 6.56 -10.77
CA ILE A 208 18.78 6.95 -10.46
C ILE A 208 19.67 6.65 -11.66
N TYR A 209 20.25 7.67 -12.29
CA TYR A 209 21.10 7.53 -13.47
C TYR A 209 22.58 7.49 -13.11
N GLU A 210 23.01 8.34 -12.19
CA GLU A 210 24.40 8.42 -11.79
C GLU A 210 24.54 8.69 -10.29
N LEU A 211 25.54 8.04 -9.68
CA LEU A 211 25.98 8.27 -8.31
C LEU A 211 27.47 8.60 -8.34
N HIS A 212 27.83 9.79 -7.87
CA HIS A 212 29.21 10.24 -7.75
C HIS A 212 29.54 10.48 -6.27
N ILE A 213 30.58 9.80 -5.78
CA ILE A 213 31.03 9.91 -4.39
C ILE A 213 32.41 10.57 -4.37
N ASP A 214 32.47 11.78 -3.82
CA ASP A 214 33.72 12.45 -3.52
C ASP A 214 34.15 12.16 -2.09
N GLN A 215 35.20 11.34 -1.98
CA GLN A 215 35.75 10.89 -0.70
C GLN A 215 36.62 11.96 -0.02
N GLU A 216 37.12 12.96 -0.76
CA GLU A 216 37.93 14.04 -0.19
C GLU A 216 37.04 15.11 0.44
N SER A 217 35.97 15.48 -0.25
CA SER A 217 35.00 16.47 0.24
C SER A 217 33.83 15.85 1.03
N HIS A 218 33.82 14.54 1.21
CA HIS A 218 32.74 13.80 1.87
C HIS A 218 31.35 14.12 1.30
N CYS A 219 31.28 14.30 -0.02
CA CYS A 219 30.11 14.77 -0.74
C CYS A 219 29.59 13.70 -1.71
N VAL A 220 28.27 13.47 -1.67
CA VAL A 220 27.59 12.56 -2.61
C VAL A 220 26.71 13.37 -3.55
N ARG A 221 26.89 13.14 -4.86
CA ARG A 221 26.07 13.74 -5.91
C ARG A 221 25.32 12.66 -6.67
N VAL A 222 24.02 12.86 -6.87
CA VAL A 222 23.16 11.97 -7.65
C VAL A 222 22.54 12.72 -8.80
N GLU A 223 22.56 12.12 -9.98
CA GLU A 223 21.74 12.54 -11.12
C GLU A 223 20.58 11.56 -11.26
N MET A 224 19.36 12.07 -11.25
CA MET A 224 18.14 11.25 -11.32
C MET A 224 17.11 11.85 -12.28
N THR A 225 16.16 11.04 -12.71
CA THR A 225 15.03 11.46 -13.54
C THR A 225 13.70 11.25 -12.81
N LEU A 226 12.60 11.57 -13.48
CA LEU A 226 11.23 11.32 -13.02
C LEU A 226 10.49 10.49 -14.08
N THR A 227 9.45 9.79 -13.65
CA THR A 227 8.58 9.03 -14.56
C THR A 227 7.83 9.92 -15.56
N SER A 228 7.67 11.22 -15.25
CA SER A 228 7.14 12.22 -16.18
C SER A 228 7.74 13.62 -15.97
N PRO A 229 8.00 14.37 -17.06
CA PRO A 229 8.44 15.76 -16.98
C PRO A 229 7.27 16.63 -16.50
N GLY A 230 7.31 17.02 -15.23
CA GLY A 230 6.23 17.80 -14.58
C GLY A 230 5.56 17.10 -13.40
N CYS A 231 6.09 15.98 -12.91
CA CYS A 231 5.62 15.36 -11.67
C CYS A 231 5.75 16.35 -10.50
N GLY A 232 4.62 16.73 -9.89
CA GLY A 232 4.57 17.67 -8.76
C GLY A 232 5.26 17.16 -7.49
N MET A 233 5.56 15.86 -7.44
CA MET A 233 6.33 15.21 -6.37
C MET A 233 7.84 15.17 -6.63
N GLY A 234 8.33 15.63 -7.79
CA GLY A 234 9.73 15.48 -8.19
C GLY A 234 10.73 16.07 -7.18
N ASP A 235 10.49 17.31 -6.75
CA ASP A 235 11.34 17.97 -5.74
C ASP A 235 11.29 17.29 -4.38
N ILE A 236 10.14 16.68 -4.04
CA ILE A 236 9.97 15.94 -2.78
C ILE A 236 10.78 14.65 -2.83
N ILE A 237 10.68 13.89 -3.92
CA ILE A 237 11.44 12.64 -4.11
C ILE A 237 12.95 12.94 -4.11
N ALA A 238 13.38 13.98 -4.83
CA ALA A 238 14.79 14.40 -4.83
C ALA A 238 15.27 14.86 -3.44
N GLY A 239 14.40 15.55 -2.69
CA GLY A 239 14.64 15.90 -1.29
C GLY A 239 14.82 14.67 -0.41
N ASP A 240 13.94 13.67 -0.54
CA ASP A 240 14.02 12.43 0.22
C ASP A 240 15.30 11.63 -0.10
N VAL A 241 15.72 11.58 -1.37
CA VAL A 241 17.01 10.98 -1.78
C VAL A 241 18.17 11.68 -1.09
N ARG A 242 18.21 13.02 -1.13
CA ARG A 242 19.25 13.81 -0.47
C ARG A 242 19.30 13.53 1.03
N ASP A 243 18.14 13.55 1.69
CA ASP A 243 18.04 13.43 3.14
C ASP A 243 18.36 11.99 3.62
N LYS A 244 18.14 10.98 2.77
CA LYS A 244 18.58 9.60 3.03
C LYS A 244 20.07 9.41 2.83
N LEU A 245 20.66 10.02 1.81
CA LEU A 245 22.11 9.95 1.60
C LEU A 245 22.89 10.61 2.73
N LEU A 246 22.36 11.68 3.33
CA LEU A 246 22.95 12.30 4.54
C LEU A 246 22.94 11.40 5.78
N GLN A 247 22.19 10.30 5.78
CA GLN A 247 22.21 9.31 6.87
C GLN A 247 23.30 8.25 6.68
N VAL A 248 23.94 8.21 5.52
CA VAL A 248 25.05 7.28 5.24
C VAL A 248 26.31 7.78 5.98
N PRO A 249 27.04 6.89 6.68
CA PRO A 249 28.25 7.25 7.40
C PRO A 249 29.25 7.99 6.52
N TYR A 250 29.86 9.02 7.11
CA TYR A 250 30.86 9.88 6.49
C TYR A 250 30.35 10.78 5.35
N VAL A 251 29.06 10.82 5.06
CA VAL A 251 28.49 11.82 4.13
C VAL A 251 28.24 13.12 4.88
N GLU A 252 28.94 14.19 4.48
CA GLU A 252 28.76 15.53 5.05
C GLU A 252 27.84 16.41 4.20
N ALA A 253 27.78 16.14 2.88
CA ALA A 253 26.93 16.86 1.95
C ALA A 253 26.31 15.92 0.92
N SER A 254 25.07 16.18 0.54
CA SER A 254 24.38 15.48 -0.55
C SER A 254 23.74 16.47 -1.52
N LYS A 255 23.88 16.21 -2.82
CA LYS A 255 23.27 16.98 -3.90
C LYS A 255 22.55 16.04 -4.85
N VAL A 256 21.32 16.39 -5.22
CA VAL A 256 20.51 15.66 -6.20
C VAL A 256 20.13 16.61 -7.33
N ASP A 257 20.49 16.26 -8.55
CA ASP A 257 20.14 17.00 -9.76
C ASP A 257 19.11 16.18 -10.56
N ILE A 258 17.99 16.82 -10.93
CA ILE A 258 16.96 16.19 -11.77
C ILE A 258 17.27 16.47 -13.24
N VAL A 259 17.43 15.41 -14.03
CA VAL A 259 17.70 15.44 -15.46
C VAL A 259 16.56 14.79 -16.24
N PHE A 260 16.35 15.20 -17.49
CA PHE A 260 15.29 14.67 -18.36
C PHE A 260 15.83 14.05 -19.66
N ASP A 261 17.17 14.02 -19.81
CA ASP A 261 17.84 13.37 -20.93
C ASP A 261 18.90 12.39 -20.37
N PRO A 262 18.81 11.09 -20.69
CA PRO A 262 17.74 10.45 -21.47
C PRO A 262 16.37 10.51 -20.75
N PRO A 263 15.24 10.42 -21.47
CA PRO A 263 13.94 10.29 -20.86
C PRO A 263 13.77 8.91 -20.23
N TRP A 264 13.03 8.86 -19.11
CA TRP A 264 12.69 7.60 -18.46
C TRP A 264 11.79 6.70 -19.35
N SER A 265 11.98 5.38 -19.24
CA SER A 265 11.12 4.39 -19.90
C SER A 265 10.91 3.15 -19.02
N TYR A 266 9.87 2.37 -19.33
CA TYR A 266 9.59 1.09 -18.64
C TYR A 266 10.70 0.04 -18.78
N ASP A 267 11.65 0.23 -19.71
CA ASP A 267 12.82 -0.65 -19.84
C ASP A 267 13.83 -0.43 -18.70
N SER A 268 13.74 0.71 -17.99
CA SER A 268 14.55 1.03 -16.81
C SER A 268 14.11 0.30 -15.54
N LEU A 269 12.93 -0.34 -15.55
CA LEU A 269 12.41 -1.10 -14.40
C LEU A 269 13.21 -2.39 -14.18
N ASP A 270 13.64 -2.61 -12.94
CA ASP A 270 14.18 -3.90 -12.53
C ASP A 270 13.09 -4.99 -12.41
N GLU A 271 13.51 -6.23 -12.16
CA GLU A 271 12.59 -7.37 -12.08
C GLU A 271 11.58 -7.24 -10.91
N GLU A 272 12.02 -6.71 -9.78
CA GLU A 272 11.17 -6.49 -8.59
C GLU A 272 10.07 -5.47 -8.90
N ALA A 273 10.42 -4.34 -9.53
CA ALA A 273 9.48 -3.34 -9.96
C ALA A 273 8.50 -3.87 -11.01
N ARG A 274 8.98 -4.66 -11.98
CA ARG A 274 8.10 -5.27 -13.00
C ARG A 274 7.07 -6.20 -12.37
N LEU A 275 7.48 -6.97 -11.36
CA LEU A 275 6.59 -7.86 -10.62
C LEU A 275 5.55 -7.06 -9.81
N GLU A 276 5.99 -6.05 -9.06
CA GLU A 276 5.11 -5.18 -8.26
C GLU A 276 4.08 -4.43 -9.14
N LEU A 277 4.46 -4.07 -10.37
CA LEU A 277 3.58 -3.42 -11.35
C LEU A 277 2.77 -4.40 -12.21
N GLY A 278 2.94 -5.72 -12.02
CA GLY A 278 2.21 -6.75 -12.74
C GLY A 278 2.54 -6.83 -14.24
N LEU A 279 3.76 -6.47 -14.62
CA LEU A 279 4.25 -6.47 -16.00
C LEU A 279 4.86 -7.82 -16.44
N ILE A 280 5.02 -8.77 -15.53
CA ILE A 280 5.51 -10.13 -15.74
C ILE A 280 4.78 -11.14 -14.87
#